data_AF-A0A1H4CL42-F1
#
_entry.id   AF-A0A1H4CL42-F1
#
_cell.length_a   1.000
_cell.length_b   1.000
_cell.length_c   1.000
_cell.angle_alpha   90.00
_cell.angle_beta   90.00
_cell.angle_gamma   90.00
#
_symmetry.space_group_name_H-M   'P 1'
#
loop_
_entity.id
_entity.type
_entity.pdbx_description
1 polymer ?
#
loop_
_entity_poly.entity_id
_entity_poly.type
_entity_poly.pdbx_seq_one_letter_code
_entity_poly.pdbx_strand_id
1 'polypeptide(L)'
;MEKFQVKIKRIFLPFLITSTVAIVIFYAIVWVFLMKARLPITPYKDYFFMTSMALPVLFSACLFRPRLWLLQKSYFGYISNYSLYNLFIALAMMHPMMCAIGYVEYSYFGLIEVEHAKEVTEYPNEQFFHINHLKIDTAKCKQHSTLIPPTKPKGYTYDFGLFYSCPIEGASGVMLAERYTKGHKTSTRTPFHHLSEQSVYNAFYDFALESHQKFQRLDVNSITYLEQVKGTYSKIGFCEAASKAGADCGQQNLLFLTPQTKAFEVRGHYLIVLSIMSYGVYSCIVLLMLLFSKLHDDYDSIENTTFTEILAALFQRFQAYRKPASASNQGRTVGWQHPKSRRNRKRRGF
;
A
#
# COMPACT_ATOMS: atom_id res chain seq x y z
N MET A 1 33.80 -0.15 25.46
CA MET A 1 33.59 -0.57 24.05
C MET A 1 33.14 -2.01 23.92
N GLU A 2 33.63 -2.94 24.75
CA GLU A 2 33.26 -4.37 24.71
C GLU A 2 31.74 -4.63 24.79
N LYS A 3 31.04 -3.99 25.73
CA LYS A 3 29.57 -4.09 25.86
C LYS A 3 28.82 -3.71 24.58
N PHE A 4 29.35 -2.79 23.78
CA PHE A 4 28.73 -2.42 22.50
C PHE A 4 28.99 -3.47 21.42
N GLN A 5 30.20 -4.04 21.36
CA GLN A 5 30.52 -5.13 20.44
C GLN A 5 29.62 -6.35 20.67
N VAL A 6 29.32 -6.67 21.94
CA VAL A 6 28.38 -7.75 22.29
C VAL A 6 26.99 -7.49 21.70
N LYS A 7 26.44 -6.27 21.83
CA LYS A 7 25.13 -5.93 21.24
C LYS A 7 25.13 -6.06 19.71
N ILE A 8 26.19 -5.61 19.05
CA ILE A 8 26.31 -5.71 17.60
C ILE A 8 26.35 -7.17 17.16
N LYS A 9 27.23 -7.98 17.76
CA LYS A 9 27.41 -9.39 17.37
C LYS A 9 26.21 -10.27 17.75
N ARG A 10 25.59 -10.06 18.91
CA ARG A 10 24.52 -10.93 19.44
C ARG A 10 23.12 -10.50 19.03
N ILE A 11 22.88 -9.21 18.74
CA ILE A 11 21.54 -8.69 18.42
C ILE A 11 21.49 -8.13 17.01
N PHE A 12 22.29 -7.11 16.70
CA PHE A 12 22.16 -6.36 15.44
C PHE A 12 22.53 -7.19 14.22
N LEU A 13 23.66 -7.88 14.24
CA LEU A 13 24.15 -8.67 13.10
C LEU A 13 23.21 -9.86 12.79
N PRO A 14 22.75 -10.66 13.77
CA PRO A 14 21.75 -11.69 13.52
C PRO A 14 20.44 -11.13 12.96
N PHE A 15 19.99 -9.97 13.44
CA PHE A 15 18.86 -9.24 12.86
C PHE A 15 19.10 -8.91 11.39
N LEU A 16 20.23 -8.29 11.05
CA LEU A 16 20.50 -7.83 9.70
C LEU A 16 20.57 -9.02 8.73
N ILE A 17 21.28 -10.09 9.10
CA ILE A 17 21.40 -11.30 8.27
C ILE A 17 20.04 -11.98 8.09
N THR A 18 19.32 -12.27 9.17
CA THR A 18 18.07 -13.04 9.06
C THR A 18 16.95 -12.24 8.42
N SER A 19 16.86 -10.93 8.65
CA SER A 19 15.90 -10.06 7.94
C SER A 19 16.22 -9.97 6.44
N THR A 20 17.49 -9.81 6.07
CA THR A 20 17.92 -9.80 4.66
C THR A 20 17.56 -11.11 3.97
N VAL A 21 17.90 -12.26 4.57
CA VAL A 21 17.58 -13.58 4.03
C VAL A 21 16.07 -13.76 3.88
N ALA A 22 15.28 -13.37 4.89
CA ALA A 22 13.83 -13.47 4.83
C ALA A 22 13.23 -12.58 3.72
N ILE A 23 13.74 -11.36 3.53
CA ILE A 23 13.33 -10.47 2.43
C ILE A 23 13.67 -11.11 1.09
N VAL A 24 14.90 -11.60 0.89
CA VAL A 24 15.33 -12.23 -0.37
C VAL A 24 14.50 -13.47 -0.70
N ILE A 25 14.25 -14.34 0.28
CA ILE A 25 13.38 -15.51 0.11
C ILE A 25 11.97 -15.08 -0.26
N PHE A 26 11.41 -14.06 0.40
CA PHE A 26 10.09 -13.55 0.07
C PHE A 26 10.03 -13.01 -1.38
N TYR A 27 11.02 -12.22 -1.79
CA TYR A 27 11.14 -11.74 -3.18
C TYR A 27 11.17 -12.91 -4.18
N ALA A 28 11.96 -13.95 -3.89
CA ALA A 28 12.04 -15.14 -4.73
C ALA A 28 10.69 -15.87 -4.81
N ILE A 29 9.97 -16.02 -3.69
CA ILE A 29 8.64 -16.63 -3.65
C ILE A 29 7.66 -15.82 -4.50
N VAL A 30 7.54 -14.50 -4.27
CA VAL A 30 6.62 -13.65 -5.03
C VAL A 30 6.95 -13.71 -6.52
N TRP A 31 8.23 -13.67 -6.89
CA TRP A 31 8.66 -13.80 -8.28
C TRP A 31 8.29 -15.16 -8.89
N VAL A 32 8.56 -16.28 -8.21
CA VAL A 32 8.21 -17.62 -8.72
C VAL A 32 6.71 -17.77 -8.91
N PHE A 33 5.92 -17.40 -7.91
CA PHE A 33 4.46 -17.62 -7.93
C PHE A 33 3.73 -16.65 -8.87
N LEU A 34 4.06 -15.36 -8.85
CA LEU A 34 3.35 -14.38 -9.66
C LEU A 34 3.93 -14.28 -11.07
N MET A 35 5.25 -14.16 -11.23
CA MET A 35 5.86 -13.96 -12.55
C MET A 35 6.00 -15.28 -13.31
N LYS A 36 6.63 -16.30 -12.71
CA LYS A 36 6.98 -17.52 -13.44
C LYS A 36 5.77 -18.45 -13.63
N ALA A 37 4.94 -18.61 -12.61
CA ALA A 37 3.73 -19.44 -12.71
C ALA A 37 2.53 -18.72 -13.35
N ARG A 38 2.67 -17.42 -13.70
CA ARG A 38 1.62 -16.58 -14.30
C ARG A 38 0.27 -16.68 -13.57
N LEU A 39 0.33 -16.71 -12.24
CA LEU A 39 -0.89 -16.70 -11.44
C LEU A 39 -1.59 -15.34 -11.58
N PRO A 40 -2.94 -15.31 -11.70
CA PRO A 40 -3.67 -14.06 -11.88
C PRO A 40 -3.41 -13.11 -10.70
N ILE A 41 -2.93 -11.90 -10.97
CA ILE A 41 -2.54 -10.95 -9.91
C ILE A 41 -3.71 -10.67 -8.95
N THR A 42 -4.92 -10.50 -9.47
CA THR A 42 -6.06 -9.92 -8.75
C THR A 42 -6.43 -10.64 -7.45
N PRO A 43 -6.60 -11.98 -7.40
CA PRO A 43 -6.84 -12.67 -6.13
C PRO A 43 -5.57 -12.79 -5.28
N TYR A 44 -4.41 -13.04 -5.88
CA TYR A 44 -3.19 -13.37 -5.11
C TYR A 44 -2.49 -12.15 -4.51
N LYS A 45 -2.64 -10.97 -5.12
CA LYS A 45 -2.08 -9.71 -4.62
C LYS A 45 -2.53 -9.42 -3.19
N ASP A 46 -3.81 -9.57 -2.90
CA ASP A 46 -4.36 -9.30 -1.57
C ASP A 46 -3.81 -10.28 -0.53
N TYR A 47 -3.67 -11.57 -0.90
CA TYR A 47 -3.04 -12.57 -0.02
C TYR A 47 -1.57 -12.27 0.25
N PHE A 48 -0.80 -11.95 -0.79
CA PHE A 48 0.62 -11.57 -0.63
C PHE A 48 0.75 -10.27 0.16
N PHE A 49 -0.15 -9.30 -0.04
CA PHE A 49 -0.17 -8.05 0.71
C PHE A 49 -0.36 -8.31 2.21
N MET A 50 -1.38 -9.09 2.58
CA MET A 50 -1.60 -9.45 3.98
C MET A 50 -0.43 -10.27 4.55
N THR A 51 0.15 -11.17 3.75
CA THR A 51 1.33 -11.95 4.15
C THR A 51 2.54 -11.05 4.41
N SER A 52 2.77 -10.02 3.59
CA SER A 52 3.87 -9.07 3.77
C SER A 52 3.75 -8.24 5.05
N MET A 53 2.54 -8.11 5.61
CA MET A 53 2.30 -7.44 6.89
C MET A 53 2.39 -8.43 8.07
N ALA A 54 1.74 -9.58 7.98
CA ALA A 54 1.65 -10.54 9.07
C ALA A 54 2.97 -11.29 9.31
N LEU A 55 3.66 -11.70 8.24
CA LEU A 55 4.85 -12.53 8.33
C LEU A 55 6.01 -11.81 9.06
N PRO A 56 6.35 -10.54 8.79
CA PRO A 56 7.36 -9.80 9.57
C PRO A 56 7.04 -9.67 11.06
N VAL A 57 5.76 -9.46 11.41
CA VAL A 57 5.35 -9.34 12.82
C VAL A 57 5.53 -10.67 13.54
N LEU A 58 5.09 -11.77 12.92
CA LEU A 58 5.26 -13.11 13.48
C LEU A 58 6.74 -13.51 13.56
N PHE A 59 7.49 -13.30 12.47
CA PHE A 59 8.90 -13.63 12.37
C PHE A 59 9.70 -12.86 13.43
N SER A 60 9.42 -11.56 13.60
CA SER A 60 10.13 -10.75 14.59
C SER A 60 9.81 -11.14 16.03
N ALA A 61 8.53 -11.38 16.33
CA ALA A 61 8.09 -11.80 17.65
C ALA A 61 8.61 -13.18 18.07
N CYS A 62 8.82 -14.10 17.12
CA CYS A 62 9.33 -15.44 17.41
C CYS A 62 10.86 -15.51 17.44
N LEU A 63 11.56 -14.91 16.48
CA LEU A 63 13.01 -15.08 16.33
C LEU A 63 13.84 -14.06 17.09
N PHE A 64 13.40 -12.80 17.18
CA PHE A 64 14.19 -11.75 17.81
C PHE A 64 13.81 -11.52 19.26
N ARG A 65 12.57 -11.80 19.65
CA ARG A 65 12.13 -11.63 21.03
C ARG A 65 13.04 -12.30 22.07
N PRO A 66 13.55 -13.53 21.87
CA PRO A 66 14.48 -14.13 22.85
C PRO A 66 15.81 -13.39 22.92
N ARG A 67 16.34 -12.95 21.76
CA ARG A 67 17.60 -12.18 21.71
C ARG A 67 17.46 -10.79 22.33
N LEU A 68 16.27 -10.20 22.23
CA LEU A 68 15.98 -8.90 22.83
C LEU A 68 15.93 -8.96 24.36
N TRP A 69 15.69 -10.12 24.99
CA TRP A 69 15.74 -10.28 26.45
C TRP A 69 17.13 -10.02 27.06
N LEU A 70 18.20 -10.03 26.26
CA LEU A 70 19.55 -9.64 26.69
C LEU A 70 19.64 -8.15 27.05
N LEU A 71 18.70 -7.33 26.57
CA LEU A 71 18.63 -5.92 26.89
C LEU A 71 17.89 -5.73 28.22
N GLN A 72 18.38 -4.84 29.08
CA GLN A 72 17.67 -4.46 30.28
C GLN A 72 16.34 -3.81 29.91
N LYS A 73 15.26 -4.23 30.58
CA LYS A 73 13.95 -3.60 30.44
C LYS A 73 14.02 -2.17 30.96
N SER A 74 14.19 -1.21 30.08
CA SER A 74 13.96 0.19 30.38
C SER A 74 12.52 0.54 29.98
N TYR A 75 11.89 1.37 30.80
CA TYR A 75 10.53 1.84 30.57
C TYR A 75 10.62 3.20 29.86
N PHE A 76 10.36 3.21 28.55
CA PHE A 76 10.03 4.45 27.84
C PHE A 76 8.53 4.71 28.05
N GLY A 77 8.15 5.13 29.26
CA GLY A 77 6.75 5.32 29.65
C GLY A 77 5.93 4.02 29.63
N TYR A 78 4.81 4.01 28.92
CA TYR A 78 3.83 2.89 28.88
C TYR A 78 4.23 1.73 27.93
N ILE A 79 5.24 1.91 27.07
CA ILE A 79 5.64 0.92 26.06
C ILE A 79 6.91 0.22 26.51
N SER A 80 6.91 -1.12 26.49
CA SER A 80 8.13 -1.89 26.78
C SER A 80 9.14 -1.71 25.64
N ASN A 81 10.42 -1.50 25.96
CA ASN A 81 11.46 -1.37 24.94
C ASN A 81 11.44 -2.52 23.92
N TYR A 82 11.16 -3.76 24.37
CA TYR A 82 11.05 -4.93 23.49
C TYR A 82 9.96 -4.79 22.43
N SER A 83 8.82 -4.17 22.77
CA SER A 83 7.74 -3.91 21.82
C SER A 83 8.18 -2.93 20.73
N LEU A 84 8.96 -1.90 21.08
CA LEU A 84 9.50 -0.94 20.11
C LEU A 84 10.54 -1.60 19.19
N TYR A 85 11.45 -2.41 19.75
CA TYR A 85 12.41 -3.18 18.92
C TYR A 85 11.69 -4.12 17.95
N ASN A 86 10.72 -4.89 18.42
CA ASN A 86 9.93 -5.77 17.55
C ASN A 86 9.19 -5.00 16.47
N LEU A 87 8.61 -3.83 16.80
CA LEU A 87 7.96 -2.97 15.82
C LEU A 87 8.93 -2.53 14.72
N PHE A 88 10.08 -1.95 15.06
CA PHE A 88 11.02 -1.46 14.05
C PHE A 88 11.68 -2.58 13.26
N ILE A 89 11.96 -3.73 13.87
CA ILE A 89 12.43 -4.92 13.14
C ILE A 89 11.35 -5.42 12.17
N ALA A 90 10.09 -5.48 12.61
CA ALA A 90 8.99 -5.87 11.73
C ALA A 90 8.82 -4.87 10.58
N LEU A 91 8.90 -3.56 10.84
CA LEU A 91 8.83 -2.52 9.80
C LEU A 91 10.00 -2.60 8.82
N ALA A 92 11.21 -2.90 9.31
CA ALA A 92 12.39 -3.10 8.46
C ALA A 92 12.16 -4.21 7.44
N MET A 93 11.47 -5.28 7.80
CA MET A 93 11.14 -6.38 6.89
C MET A 93 9.89 -6.13 6.05
N MET A 94 8.85 -5.55 6.67
CA MET A 94 7.55 -5.31 6.05
C MET A 94 7.65 -4.38 4.85
N HIS A 95 8.36 -3.26 4.98
CA HIS A 95 8.40 -2.27 3.91
C HIS A 95 9.03 -2.81 2.61
N PRO A 96 10.21 -3.47 2.64
CA PRO A 96 10.76 -4.18 1.48
C PRO A 96 9.82 -5.23 0.90
N MET A 97 9.17 -6.05 1.74
CA MET A 97 8.24 -7.07 1.27
C MET A 97 7.02 -6.46 0.55
N MET A 98 6.50 -5.32 1.02
CA MET A 98 5.44 -4.58 0.33
C MET A 98 5.92 -4.00 -1.00
N CYS A 99 7.15 -3.46 -1.06
CA CYS A 99 7.76 -2.98 -2.29
C CYS A 99 7.93 -4.12 -3.32
N ALA A 100 8.24 -5.34 -2.88
CA ALA A 100 8.32 -6.51 -3.75
C ALA A 100 7.01 -6.76 -4.52
N ILE A 101 5.88 -6.70 -3.81
CA ILE A 101 4.56 -6.92 -4.39
C ILE A 101 4.23 -5.83 -5.40
N GLY A 102 4.48 -4.57 -5.03
CA GLY A 102 4.28 -3.44 -5.96
C GLY A 102 5.17 -3.54 -7.19
N TYR A 103 6.42 -3.99 -7.04
CA TYR A 103 7.35 -4.14 -8.16
C TYR A 103 6.86 -5.21 -9.14
N VAL A 104 6.35 -6.33 -8.63
CA VAL A 104 5.78 -7.39 -9.45
C VAL A 104 4.54 -6.92 -10.19
N GLU A 105 3.69 -6.09 -9.59
CA GLU A 105 2.54 -5.50 -10.30
C GLU A 105 2.96 -4.69 -11.54
N TYR A 106 4.04 -3.91 -11.44
CA TYR A 106 4.60 -3.19 -12.59
C TYR A 106 5.30 -4.10 -13.62
N SER A 107 5.88 -5.20 -13.15
CA SER A 107 6.69 -6.10 -13.99
C SER A 107 5.87 -7.23 -14.62
N TYR A 108 4.67 -7.51 -14.11
CA TYR A 108 3.86 -8.66 -14.53
C TYR A 108 3.41 -8.58 -15.99
N PHE A 109 2.99 -7.39 -16.43
CA PHE A 109 2.58 -7.17 -17.82
C PHE A 109 3.77 -6.67 -18.64
N GLY A 110 4.07 -7.39 -19.71
CA GLY A 110 5.07 -6.99 -20.70
C GLY A 110 4.58 -5.86 -21.58
N LEU A 111 5.49 -5.27 -22.35
CA LEU A 111 5.13 -4.36 -23.44
C LEU A 111 4.78 -5.22 -24.65
N ILE A 112 3.56 -5.05 -25.17
CA ILE A 112 3.13 -5.73 -26.40
C ILE A 112 3.24 -4.75 -27.55
N GLU A 113 3.98 -5.12 -28.57
CA GLU A 113 4.07 -4.37 -29.81
C GLU A 113 2.94 -4.81 -30.75
N VAL A 114 2.17 -3.85 -31.23
CA VAL A 114 1.10 -4.06 -32.20
C VAL A 114 1.25 -3.06 -33.34
N GLU A 115 0.89 -3.46 -34.56
CA GLU A 115 1.01 -2.57 -35.72
C GLU A 115 -0.12 -1.54 -35.71
N HIS A 116 -1.33 -1.99 -35.37
CA HIS A 116 -2.54 -1.18 -35.39
C HIS A 116 -3.32 -1.25 -34.08
N ALA A 117 -3.96 -0.14 -33.72
CA ALA A 117 -4.73 -0.05 -32.47
C ALA A 117 -5.92 -1.01 -32.38
N LYS A 118 -6.38 -1.57 -33.49
CA LYS A 118 -7.44 -2.58 -33.51
C LYS A 118 -6.97 -3.90 -32.86
N GLU A 119 -5.70 -4.26 -33.03
CA GLU A 119 -5.09 -5.50 -32.52
C GLU A 119 -5.04 -5.52 -30.98
N VAL A 120 -5.08 -4.36 -30.32
CA VAL A 120 -5.15 -4.27 -28.85
C VAL A 120 -6.34 -5.07 -28.29
N THR A 121 -7.44 -5.15 -29.03
CA THR A 121 -8.64 -5.91 -28.60
C THR A 121 -8.41 -7.42 -28.53
N GLU A 122 -7.37 -7.94 -29.18
CA GLU A 122 -6.99 -9.36 -29.17
C GLU A 122 -6.26 -9.75 -27.87
N TYR A 123 -5.79 -8.77 -27.09
CA TYR A 123 -5.03 -8.97 -25.86
C TYR A 123 -5.75 -8.38 -24.62
N PRO A 124 -6.95 -8.87 -24.25
CA PRO A 124 -7.78 -8.26 -23.21
C PRO A 124 -7.17 -8.33 -21.80
N ASN A 125 -6.24 -9.26 -21.57
CA ASN A 125 -5.60 -9.47 -20.28
C ASN A 125 -4.33 -8.62 -20.09
N GLU A 126 -3.89 -7.94 -21.15
CA GLU A 126 -2.62 -7.24 -21.19
C GLU A 126 -2.84 -5.74 -20.96
N GLN A 127 -1.84 -5.08 -20.38
CA GLN A 127 -2.00 -3.72 -19.89
C GLN A 127 -1.23 -2.70 -20.71
N PHE A 128 -0.14 -3.09 -21.37
CA PHE A 128 0.78 -2.13 -21.98
C PHE A 128 1.03 -2.44 -23.44
N PHE A 129 0.89 -1.41 -24.27
CA PHE A 129 0.94 -1.55 -25.72
C PHE A 129 1.86 -0.49 -26.33
N HIS A 130 2.70 -0.89 -27.26
CA HIS A 130 3.36 0.00 -28.20
C HIS A 130 2.64 -0.13 -29.54
N ILE A 131 2.15 0.99 -30.09
CA ILE A 131 1.40 1.00 -31.35
C ILE A 131 2.23 1.77 -32.38
N ASN A 132 2.77 1.06 -33.38
CA ASN A 132 3.67 1.65 -34.39
C ASN A 132 2.98 2.75 -35.20
N HIS A 133 1.73 2.52 -35.60
CA HIS A 133 0.95 3.44 -36.43
C HIS A 133 -0.19 4.08 -35.63
N LEU A 134 0.16 4.78 -34.55
CA LEU A 134 -0.80 5.53 -33.75
C LEU A 134 -1.23 6.81 -34.45
N LYS A 135 -2.49 6.86 -34.90
CA LYS A 135 -3.12 8.07 -35.45
C LYS A 135 -4.32 8.46 -34.62
N ILE A 136 -4.31 9.70 -34.13
CA ILE A 136 -5.34 10.23 -33.23
C ILE A 136 -6.00 11.43 -33.90
N ASP A 137 -7.32 11.38 -34.02
CA ASP A 137 -8.09 12.52 -34.49
C ASP A 137 -8.38 13.46 -33.33
N THR A 138 -7.47 14.41 -33.10
CA THR A 138 -7.57 15.36 -32.00
C THR A 138 -8.80 16.27 -32.11
N ALA A 139 -9.32 16.49 -33.31
CA ALA A 139 -10.52 17.30 -33.55
C ALA A 139 -11.79 16.60 -33.06
N LYS A 140 -11.79 15.26 -33.01
CA LYS A 140 -12.89 14.45 -32.49
C LYS A 140 -12.79 14.15 -30.99
N CYS A 141 -11.72 14.57 -30.33
CA CYS A 141 -11.61 14.43 -28.88
C CYS A 141 -12.72 15.18 -28.15
N LYS A 142 -13.27 14.55 -27.12
CA LYS A 142 -14.26 15.15 -26.24
C LYS A 142 -13.78 15.12 -24.80
N GLN A 143 -14.32 16.05 -24.01
CA GLN A 143 -13.95 16.19 -22.61
C GLN A 143 -15.16 16.07 -21.68
N HIS A 144 -14.90 15.52 -20.49
CA HIS A 144 -15.82 15.49 -19.38
C HIS A 144 -15.12 16.01 -18.13
N SER A 145 -15.77 16.94 -17.43
CA SER A 145 -15.27 17.50 -16.18
C SER A 145 -16.07 16.96 -15.02
N THR A 146 -15.40 16.63 -13.93
CA THR A 146 -16.02 16.24 -12.67
C THR A 146 -15.43 17.07 -11.53
N LEU A 147 -16.25 17.27 -10.50
CA LEU A 147 -15.85 17.82 -9.22
C LEU A 147 -15.94 16.70 -8.19
N ILE A 148 -14.81 16.37 -7.57
CA ILE A 148 -14.74 15.42 -6.47
C ILE A 148 -14.80 16.22 -5.19
N PRO A 149 -15.97 16.29 -4.52
CA PRO A 149 -16.07 16.97 -3.24
C PRO A 149 -15.24 16.22 -2.19
N PRO A 150 -14.82 16.90 -1.11
CA PRO A 150 -14.15 16.23 0.00
C PRO A 150 -15.01 15.09 0.55
N THR A 151 -14.38 13.95 0.78
CA THR A 151 -15.00 12.80 1.47
C THR A 151 -15.33 13.07 2.94
N LYS A 152 -14.83 14.18 3.51
CA LYS A 152 -15.08 14.58 4.91
C LYS A 152 -15.91 15.87 4.96
N PRO A 153 -16.91 15.96 5.86
CA PRO A 153 -17.80 17.13 5.96
C PRO A 153 -17.10 18.44 6.37
N LYS A 154 -15.90 18.37 6.97
CA LYS A 154 -15.03 19.52 7.27
C LYS A 154 -13.85 19.63 6.29
N GLY A 155 -13.96 19.05 5.10
CA GLY A 155 -12.91 19.06 4.12
C GLY A 155 -12.65 20.47 3.58
N TYR A 156 -11.39 20.85 3.59
CA TYR A 156 -10.87 22.10 3.00
C TYR A 156 -10.30 21.87 1.60
N THR A 157 -10.51 20.67 1.06
CA THR A 157 -9.90 20.21 -0.18
C THR A 157 -10.97 19.62 -1.08
N TYR A 158 -10.99 20.05 -2.33
CA TYR A 158 -11.80 19.47 -3.38
C TYR A 158 -10.89 19.25 -4.58
N ASP A 159 -11.18 18.20 -5.36
CA ASP A 159 -10.36 17.85 -6.50
C ASP A 159 -11.18 18.05 -7.77
N PHE A 160 -10.60 18.73 -8.75
CA PHE A 160 -11.14 18.75 -10.09
C PHE A 160 -10.57 17.59 -10.89
N GLY A 161 -11.42 16.95 -11.70
CA GLY A 161 -11.01 15.99 -12.71
C GLY A 161 -11.45 16.44 -14.09
N LEU A 162 -10.55 16.38 -15.06
CA LEU A 162 -10.87 16.58 -16.48
C LEU A 162 -10.41 15.35 -17.24
N PHE A 163 -11.34 14.72 -17.95
CA PHE A 163 -11.15 13.50 -18.71
C PHE A 163 -11.30 13.81 -20.19
N TYR A 164 -10.28 13.48 -20.98
CA TYR A 164 -10.33 13.50 -22.43
C TYR A 164 -10.44 12.09 -22.96
N SER A 165 -11.33 11.90 -23.95
CA SER A 165 -11.44 10.67 -24.72
C SER A 165 -11.38 11.00 -26.21
N CYS A 166 -10.47 10.35 -26.92
CA CYS A 166 -10.21 10.56 -28.34
C CYS A 166 -10.32 9.26 -29.12
N PRO A 167 -11.04 9.24 -30.24
CA PRO A 167 -11.05 8.07 -31.11
C PRO A 167 -9.66 7.88 -31.74
N ILE A 168 -9.20 6.63 -31.77
CA ILE A 168 -8.01 6.25 -32.52
C ILE A 168 -8.46 5.81 -33.93
N GLU A 169 -7.78 6.30 -34.95
CA GLU A 169 -8.11 5.99 -36.34
C GLU A 169 -7.94 4.49 -36.61
N GLY A 170 -8.92 3.88 -37.29
CA GLY A 170 -8.87 2.45 -37.63
C GLY A 170 -9.22 1.47 -36.50
N ALA A 171 -9.53 1.95 -35.29
CA ALA A 171 -9.87 1.10 -34.14
C ALA A 171 -11.22 1.48 -33.51
N SER A 172 -12.32 0.93 -34.03
CA SER A 172 -13.63 1.03 -33.39
C SER A 172 -13.60 0.23 -32.08
N GLY A 173 -13.71 0.92 -30.94
CA GLY A 173 -13.69 0.28 -29.62
C GLY A 173 -12.45 0.58 -28.78
N VAL A 174 -11.44 1.26 -29.35
CA VAL A 174 -10.23 1.68 -28.63
C VAL A 174 -10.11 3.19 -28.69
N MET A 175 -9.92 3.81 -27.53
CA MET A 175 -9.82 5.26 -27.40
C MET A 175 -8.56 5.65 -26.63
N LEU A 176 -7.91 6.71 -27.07
CA LEU A 176 -6.92 7.39 -26.23
C LEU A 176 -7.67 8.12 -25.12
N ALA A 177 -7.19 7.98 -23.90
CA ALA A 177 -7.77 8.54 -22.70
C ALA A 177 -6.71 9.32 -21.94
N GLU A 178 -6.97 10.57 -21.61
CA GLU A 178 -6.04 11.39 -20.83
C GLU A 178 -6.76 12.07 -19.68
N ARG A 179 -6.21 11.99 -18.47
CA ARG A 179 -6.82 12.52 -17.26
C ARG A 179 -5.94 13.55 -16.60
N TYR A 180 -6.51 14.72 -16.34
CA TYR A 180 -5.92 15.76 -15.52
C TYR A 180 -6.65 15.84 -14.18
N THR A 181 -5.90 15.96 -13.09
CA THR A 181 -6.44 16.22 -11.76
C THR A 181 -5.67 17.33 -11.07
N LYS A 182 -6.40 18.17 -10.33
CA LYS A 182 -5.79 19.19 -9.48
C LYS A 182 -6.56 19.27 -8.18
N GLY A 183 -5.87 18.98 -7.09
CA GLY A 183 -6.39 19.21 -5.76
C GLY A 183 -6.27 20.67 -5.39
N HIS A 184 -7.37 21.29 -5.02
CA HIS A 184 -7.41 22.67 -4.55
C HIS A 184 -7.56 22.68 -3.02
N LYS A 185 -6.63 23.35 -2.33
CA LYS A 185 -6.72 23.60 -0.89
C LYS A 185 -7.22 25.02 -0.66
N THR A 186 -8.27 25.19 0.13
CA THR A 186 -8.77 26.53 0.45
C THR A 186 -7.75 27.25 1.34
N SER A 187 -7.38 28.49 1.00
CA SER A 187 -6.35 29.23 1.75
C SER A 187 -6.82 29.66 3.14
N THR A 188 -8.14 29.81 3.33
CA THR A 188 -8.74 30.43 4.51
C THR A 188 -9.25 29.46 5.57
N ARG A 189 -8.95 28.15 5.47
CA ARG A 189 -9.64 27.10 6.27
C ARG A 189 -11.17 27.22 6.20
N THR A 190 -11.70 27.78 5.10
CA THR A 190 -13.13 27.76 4.83
C THR A 190 -13.47 26.37 4.30
N PRO A 191 -14.38 25.61 4.95
CA PRO A 191 -14.83 24.32 4.43
C PRO A 191 -15.39 24.48 3.01
N PHE A 192 -15.23 23.47 2.17
CA PHE A 192 -15.70 23.49 0.78
C PHE A 192 -17.17 23.94 0.65
N HIS A 193 -18.04 23.46 1.56
CA HIS A 193 -19.47 23.80 1.58
C HIS A 193 -19.78 25.28 1.85
N HIS A 194 -18.80 26.08 2.26
CA HIS A 194 -18.94 27.52 2.51
C HIS A 194 -18.19 28.38 1.49
N LEU A 195 -17.62 27.76 0.45
CA LEU A 195 -17.04 28.50 -0.67
C LEU A 195 -18.16 29.10 -1.51
N SER A 196 -17.95 30.31 -2.01
CA SER A 196 -18.84 30.87 -3.02
C SER A 196 -18.71 30.08 -4.31
N GLU A 197 -19.82 29.88 -5.02
CA GLU A 197 -19.83 29.21 -6.32
C GLU A 197 -18.83 29.87 -7.29
N GLN A 198 -18.71 31.20 -7.25
CA GLN A 198 -17.75 31.95 -8.06
C GLN A 198 -16.30 31.56 -7.79
N SER A 199 -15.93 31.34 -6.52
CA SER A 199 -14.55 30.96 -6.18
C SER A 199 -14.20 29.57 -6.70
N VAL A 200 -15.15 28.63 -6.63
CA VAL A 200 -15.00 27.28 -7.19
C VAL A 200 -14.97 27.33 -8.72
N TYR A 201 -15.83 28.14 -9.33
CA TYR A 201 -15.87 28.33 -10.78
C TYR A 201 -14.54 28.90 -11.31
N ASN A 202 -14.00 29.95 -10.70
CA ASN A 202 -12.72 30.54 -11.11
C ASN A 202 -11.57 29.52 -10.98
N ALA A 203 -11.50 28.81 -9.86
CA ALA A 203 -10.49 27.78 -9.65
C ALA A 203 -10.61 26.62 -10.66
N PHE A 204 -11.84 26.25 -11.03
CA PHE A 204 -12.10 25.26 -12.06
C PHE A 204 -11.68 25.77 -13.43
N TYR A 205 -12.02 27.02 -13.78
CA TYR A 205 -11.70 27.63 -15.06
C TYR A 205 -10.19 27.66 -15.29
N ASP A 206 -9.42 28.12 -14.28
CA ASP A 206 -7.96 28.15 -14.35
C ASP A 206 -7.38 26.73 -14.54
N PHE A 207 -7.90 25.76 -13.80
CA PHE A 207 -7.51 24.35 -13.95
C PHE A 207 -7.85 23.79 -15.33
N ALA A 208 -9.05 24.08 -15.85
CA ALA A 208 -9.51 23.60 -17.14
C ALA A 208 -8.69 24.20 -18.28
N LEU A 209 -8.36 25.49 -18.20
CA LEU A 209 -7.49 26.17 -19.18
C LEU A 209 -6.08 25.57 -19.17
N GLU A 210 -5.46 25.41 -18.00
CA GLU A 210 -4.13 24.80 -17.85
C GLU A 210 -4.12 23.37 -18.41
N SER A 211 -5.14 22.58 -18.09
CA SER A 211 -5.27 21.18 -18.54
C SER A 211 -5.49 21.10 -20.04
N HIS A 212 -6.30 22.00 -20.61
CA HIS A 212 -6.52 22.05 -22.04
C HIS A 212 -5.24 22.39 -22.81
N GLN A 213 -4.44 23.35 -22.31
CA GLN A 213 -3.14 23.68 -22.90
C GLN A 213 -2.16 22.49 -22.83
N LYS A 214 -2.14 21.74 -21.73
CA LYS A 214 -1.33 20.51 -21.64
C LYS A 214 -1.79 19.48 -22.66
N PHE A 215 -3.09 19.29 -22.79
CA PHE A 215 -3.67 18.37 -23.76
C PHE A 215 -3.35 18.76 -25.21
N GLN A 216 -3.46 20.05 -25.57
CA GLN A 216 -3.11 20.55 -26.90
C GLN A 216 -1.62 20.37 -27.25
N ARG A 217 -0.75 20.34 -26.23
CA ARG A 217 0.69 20.11 -26.40
C ARG A 217 1.08 18.64 -26.37
N LEU A 218 0.12 17.72 -26.24
CA LEU A 218 0.38 16.30 -26.28
C LEU A 218 0.91 15.93 -27.68
N ASP A 219 2.22 15.69 -27.77
CA ASP A 219 2.84 15.20 -28.98
C ASP A 219 2.67 13.68 -29.06
N VAL A 220 1.85 13.22 -30.00
CA VAL A 220 1.58 11.79 -30.22
C VAL A 220 2.88 11.04 -30.54
N ASN A 221 3.85 11.68 -31.18
CA ASN A 221 5.13 11.05 -31.52
C ASN A 221 6.05 10.87 -30.30
N SER A 222 5.77 11.58 -29.20
CA SER A 222 6.51 11.44 -27.94
C SER A 222 5.99 10.31 -27.06
N ILE A 223 4.88 9.66 -27.45
CA ILE A 223 4.28 8.55 -26.71
C ILE A 223 5.19 7.33 -26.86
N THR A 224 5.75 6.86 -25.75
CA THR A 224 6.59 5.65 -25.73
C THR A 224 5.75 4.40 -25.69
N TYR A 225 4.68 4.38 -24.88
CA TYR A 225 3.73 3.29 -24.82
C TYR A 225 2.37 3.78 -24.31
N LEU A 226 1.37 2.93 -24.42
CA LEU A 226 0.00 3.14 -23.98
C LEU A 226 -0.35 2.16 -22.85
N GLU A 227 -1.02 2.65 -21.81
CA GLU A 227 -1.47 1.86 -20.68
C GLU A 227 -3.00 1.74 -20.63
N GLN A 228 -3.51 0.52 -20.57
CA GLN A 228 -4.92 0.23 -20.46
C GLN A 228 -5.49 0.64 -19.08
N VAL A 229 -6.59 1.40 -19.11
CA VAL A 229 -7.28 1.86 -17.91
C VAL A 229 -8.13 0.73 -17.32
N LYS A 230 -7.68 0.14 -16.20
CA LYS A 230 -8.43 -0.90 -15.47
C LYS A 230 -9.38 -0.36 -14.39
N GLY A 231 -9.13 0.85 -13.86
CA GLY A 231 -9.86 1.40 -12.72
C GLY A 231 -11.27 1.92 -13.08
N THR A 232 -12.28 1.52 -12.29
CA THR A 232 -13.70 1.88 -12.51
C THR A 232 -13.94 3.38 -12.52
N TYR A 233 -13.33 4.13 -11.59
CA TYR A 233 -13.56 5.57 -11.47
C TYR A 233 -13.09 6.35 -12.71
N SER A 234 -11.85 6.09 -13.16
CA SER A 234 -11.33 6.73 -14.38
C SER A 234 -12.12 6.29 -15.61
N LYS A 235 -12.50 5.00 -15.68
CA LYS A 235 -13.30 4.47 -16.79
C LYS A 235 -14.65 5.18 -16.91
N ILE A 236 -15.33 5.48 -15.81
CA ILE A 236 -16.59 6.26 -15.83
C ILE A 236 -16.36 7.65 -16.44
N GLY A 237 -15.34 8.38 -15.98
CA GLY A 237 -15.03 9.71 -16.52
C GLY A 237 -14.69 9.70 -18.01
N PHE A 238 -13.93 8.69 -18.47
CA PHE A 238 -13.61 8.52 -19.89
C PHE A 238 -14.83 8.10 -20.71
N CYS A 239 -15.72 7.28 -20.16
CA CYS A 239 -16.99 6.92 -20.79
C CYS A 239 -17.89 8.14 -21.00
N GLU A 240 -18.00 9.01 -20.00
CA GLU A 240 -18.76 10.26 -20.10
C GLU A 240 -18.16 11.26 -21.11
N ALA A 241 -16.83 11.22 -21.30
CA ALA A 241 -16.19 11.99 -22.36
C ALA A 241 -16.46 11.35 -23.73
N ALA A 242 -16.38 10.02 -23.84
CA ALA A 242 -16.60 9.26 -25.08
C ALA A 242 -18.05 9.32 -25.57
N SER A 243 -19.04 9.32 -24.66
CA SER A 243 -20.46 9.43 -25.00
C SER A 243 -20.79 10.75 -25.72
N LYS A 244 -20.13 11.84 -25.34
CA LYS A 244 -20.21 13.14 -26.04
C LYS A 244 -19.62 13.10 -27.45
N ALA A 245 -18.82 12.09 -27.77
CA ALA A 245 -18.31 11.82 -29.12
C ALA A 245 -19.22 10.87 -29.91
N GLY A 246 -20.32 10.40 -29.31
CA GLY A 246 -21.25 9.44 -29.91
C GLY A 246 -20.89 7.97 -29.66
N ALA A 247 -19.89 7.67 -28.80
CA ALA A 247 -19.52 6.30 -28.48
C ALA A 247 -20.38 5.73 -27.34
N ASP A 248 -20.83 4.47 -27.46
CA ASP A 248 -21.61 3.81 -26.42
C ASP A 248 -20.73 2.86 -25.59
N CYS A 249 -20.38 3.29 -24.37
CA CYS A 249 -19.60 2.48 -23.43
C CYS A 249 -20.28 1.18 -22.99
N GLY A 250 -21.62 1.10 -23.05
CA GLY A 250 -22.39 -0.06 -22.61
C GLY A 250 -22.40 -1.20 -23.63
N GLN A 251 -22.47 -0.87 -24.92
CA GLN A 251 -22.51 -1.87 -26.00
C GLN A 251 -21.15 -2.20 -26.60
N GLN A 252 -20.20 -1.25 -26.64
CA GLN A 252 -18.97 -1.39 -27.43
C GLN A 252 -17.75 -1.91 -26.65
N ASN A 253 -17.91 -2.23 -25.36
CA ASN A 253 -16.82 -2.73 -24.51
C ASN A 253 -15.53 -1.89 -24.64
N LEU A 254 -15.69 -0.55 -24.60
CA LEU A 254 -14.63 0.40 -24.93
C LEU A 254 -13.37 0.21 -24.08
N LEU A 255 -12.24 0.14 -24.76
CA LEU A 255 -10.90 0.11 -24.19
C LEU A 255 -10.31 1.52 -24.18
N PHE A 256 -9.88 1.96 -23.01
CA PHE A 256 -9.24 3.26 -22.83
C PHE A 256 -7.74 3.07 -22.60
N LEU A 257 -6.95 3.78 -23.38
CA LEU A 257 -5.49 3.73 -23.37
C LEU A 257 -4.90 5.08 -22.99
N THR A 258 -4.10 5.12 -21.94
CA THR A 258 -3.45 6.33 -21.43
C THR A 258 -2.03 6.46 -21.99
N PRO A 259 -1.65 7.63 -22.54
CA PRO A 259 -0.32 7.85 -23.07
C PRO A 259 0.74 7.94 -21.98
N GLN A 260 1.88 7.30 -22.23
CA GLN A 260 3.05 7.34 -21.35
C GLN A 260 4.27 7.76 -22.16
N THR A 261 4.94 8.82 -21.70
CA THR A 261 6.11 9.43 -22.38
C THR A 261 7.44 9.00 -21.76
N LYS A 262 7.40 8.22 -20.68
CA LYS A 262 8.59 7.69 -20.02
C LYS A 262 8.94 6.33 -20.62
N ALA A 263 10.23 6.01 -20.60
CA ALA A 263 10.72 4.69 -20.96
C ALA A 263 10.02 3.59 -20.13
N PHE A 264 9.65 2.49 -20.81
CA PHE A 264 8.89 1.40 -20.23
C PHE A 264 9.65 0.69 -19.09
N GLU A 265 10.96 0.61 -19.19
CA GLU A 265 11.84 -0.07 -18.25
C GLU A 265 11.93 0.67 -16.91
N VAL A 266 11.69 1.98 -16.88
CA VAL A 266 11.88 2.81 -15.67
C VAL A 266 10.76 2.58 -14.63
N ARG A 267 9.70 1.86 -15.01
CA ARG A 267 8.51 1.66 -14.18
C ARG A 267 8.85 0.77 -12.99
N GLY A 268 8.44 1.20 -11.80
CA GLY A 268 8.72 0.47 -10.56
C GLY A 268 10.18 0.52 -10.07
N HIS A 269 11.15 1.11 -10.81
CA HIS A 269 12.53 1.25 -10.33
C HIS A 269 12.62 1.95 -8.96
N TYR A 270 11.78 2.97 -8.75
CA TYR A 270 11.71 3.69 -7.49
C TYR A 270 11.32 2.78 -6.31
N LEU A 271 10.62 1.66 -6.53
CA LEU A 271 10.24 0.72 -5.47
C LEU A 271 11.44 -0.07 -4.96
N ILE A 272 12.40 -0.42 -5.82
CA ILE A 272 13.64 -1.07 -5.40
C ILE A 272 14.45 -0.09 -4.55
N VAL A 273 14.59 1.16 -5.01
CA VAL A 273 15.27 2.21 -4.24
C VAL A 273 14.58 2.45 -2.90
N LEU A 274 13.25 2.56 -2.89
CA LEU A 274 12.45 2.73 -1.68
C LEU A 274 12.60 1.55 -0.72
N SER A 275 12.64 0.31 -1.24
CA SER A 275 12.89 -0.89 -0.46
C SER A 275 14.25 -0.84 0.25
N ILE A 276 15.33 -0.53 -0.49
CA ILE A 276 16.68 -0.46 0.07
C ILE A 276 16.79 0.69 1.09
N MET A 277 16.28 1.86 0.75
CA MET A 277 16.33 3.04 1.62
C MET A 277 15.51 2.83 2.91
N SER A 278 14.30 2.31 2.81
CA SER A 278 13.45 2.02 3.97
C SER A 278 14.10 0.97 4.89
N TYR A 279 14.62 -0.13 4.33
CA TYR A 279 15.35 -1.13 5.09
C TYR A 279 16.56 -0.53 5.83
N GLY A 280 17.34 0.31 5.13
CA GLY A 280 18.47 1.03 5.70
C GLY A 280 18.05 1.95 6.84
N VAL A 281 17.01 2.76 6.65
CA VAL A 281 16.48 3.68 7.68
C VAL A 281 16.03 2.92 8.92
N TYR A 282 15.22 1.87 8.78
CA TYR A 282 14.75 1.10 9.94
C TYR A 282 15.90 0.36 10.64
N SER A 283 16.87 -0.16 9.88
CA SER A 283 18.08 -0.79 10.44
C SER A 283 18.91 0.24 11.23
N CYS A 284 19.07 1.46 10.72
CA CYS A 284 19.72 2.56 11.43
C CYS A 284 18.96 2.92 12.72
N ILE A 285 17.64 2.97 12.70
CA ILE A 285 16.83 3.23 13.91
C ILE A 285 17.09 2.13 14.96
N VAL A 286 17.07 0.85 14.58
CA VAL A 286 17.37 -0.26 15.50
C VAL A 286 18.79 -0.15 16.06
N LEU A 287 19.77 0.21 15.23
CA LEU A 287 21.15 0.42 15.65
C LEU A 287 21.26 1.58 16.66
N LEU A 288 20.60 2.71 16.39
CA LEU A 288 20.55 3.86 17.31
C LEU A 288 19.90 3.47 18.63
N MET A 289 18.79 2.73 18.61
CA MET A 289 18.18 2.22 19.83
C MET A 289 19.15 1.33 20.62
N LEU A 290 19.94 0.49 19.95
CA LEU A 290 20.93 -0.37 20.60
C LEU A 290 22.08 0.41 21.23
N LEU A 291 22.46 1.57 20.68
CA LEU A 291 23.47 2.45 21.30
C LEU A 291 23.03 2.88 22.69
N PHE A 292 21.76 3.26 22.85
CA PHE A 292 21.23 3.80 24.11
C PHE A 292 20.67 2.75 25.08
N SER A 293 20.46 1.51 24.65
CA SER A 293 19.98 0.44 25.53
C SER A 293 21.04 0.01 26.54
N LYS A 294 20.64 -0.54 27.69
CA LYS A 294 21.57 -1.20 28.63
C LYS A 294 21.48 -2.71 28.42
N LEU A 295 22.60 -3.42 28.59
CA LEU A 295 22.59 -4.89 28.68
C LEU A 295 22.12 -5.30 30.07
N HIS A 296 21.46 -6.44 30.18
CA HIS A 296 21.17 -7.05 31.47
C HIS A 296 22.46 -7.56 32.12
N ASP A 297 22.55 -7.58 33.46
CA ASP A 297 23.79 -7.93 34.15
C ASP A 297 24.13 -9.44 34.00
N ASP A 298 23.12 -10.31 33.85
CA ASP A 298 23.27 -11.78 33.68
C ASP A 298 23.23 -12.25 32.21
N TYR A 299 23.66 -11.41 31.27
CA TYR A 299 23.50 -11.67 29.84
C TYR A 299 24.21 -12.94 29.31
N ASP A 300 25.25 -13.45 30.00
CA ASP A 300 25.95 -14.68 29.61
C ASP A 300 25.19 -15.96 30.02
N SER A 301 24.33 -15.91 31.04
CA SER A 301 23.50 -17.07 31.45
C SER A 301 22.31 -17.31 30.50
N ILE A 302 21.78 -16.24 29.91
CA ILE A 302 20.63 -16.25 28.99
C ILE A 302 21.02 -16.84 27.62
N GLU A 303 22.29 -16.75 27.23
CA GLU A 303 22.81 -17.21 25.93
C GLU A 303 22.81 -18.73 25.77
N ASN A 304 23.02 -19.48 26.85
CA ASN A 304 23.06 -20.95 26.81
C ASN A 304 21.69 -21.59 26.57
N THR A 305 20.61 -20.79 26.56
CA THR A 305 19.27 -21.29 26.22
C THR A 305 19.14 -21.34 24.70
N THR A 306 19.22 -22.52 24.12
CA THR A 306 19.19 -22.68 22.65
C THR A 306 17.81 -22.30 22.09
N PHE A 307 17.76 -21.83 20.83
CA PHE A 307 16.50 -21.52 20.15
C PHE A 307 15.50 -22.70 20.17
N THR A 308 16.04 -23.92 20.10
CA THR A 308 15.30 -25.18 20.25
C THR A 308 14.66 -25.34 21.62
N GLU A 309 15.35 -24.98 22.71
CA GLU A 309 14.79 -25.00 24.07
C GLU A 309 13.71 -23.94 24.26
N ILE A 310 13.89 -22.76 23.66
CA ILE A 310 12.88 -21.69 23.69
C ILE A 310 11.62 -22.11 22.92
N LEU A 311 11.77 -22.70 21.73
CA LEU A 311 10.66 -23.25 20.96
C LEU A 311 9.98 -24.40 21.71
N ALA A 312 10.74 -25.31 22.31
CA ALA A 312 10.21 -26.40 23.13
C ALA A 312 9.42 -25.87 24.34
N ALA A 313 9.94 -24.85 25.04
CA ALA A 313 9.27 -24.23 26.18
C ALA A 313 8.00 -23.47 25.77
N LEU A 314 8.00 -22.77 24.63
CA LEU A 314 6.81 -22.13 24.07
C LEU A 314 5.77 -23.16 23.64
N PHE A 315 6.19 -24.26 23.02
CA PHE A 315 5.33 -25.36 22.63
C PHE A 315 4.72 -26.06 23.85
N GLN A 316 5.50 -26.31 24.90
CA GLN A 316 5.00 -26.85 26.17
C GLN A 316 3.99 -25.91 26.85
N ARG A 317 4.26 -24.60 26.89
CA ARG A 317 3.30 -23.60 27.41
C ARG A 317 2.01 -23.57 26.60
N PHE A 318 2.11 -23.64 25.27
CA PHE A 318 0.93 -23.70 24.40
C PHE A 318 0.12 -24.98 24.63
N GLN A 319 0.78 -26.14 24.79
CA GLN A 319 0.12 -27.38 25.17
C GLN A 319 -0.54 -27.32 26.56
N ALA A 320 0.08 -26.65 27.53
CA ALA A 320 -0.49 -26.45 28.85
C ALA A 320 -1.76 -25.59 28.82
N TYR A 321 -1.83 -24.57 27.96
CA TYR A 321 -3.04 -23.78 27.72
C TYR A 321 -4.13 -24.53 26.94
N ARG A 322 -3.76 -25.57 26.18
CA ARG A 322 -4.69 -26.39 25.39
C ARG A 322 -5.30 -27.53 26.18
N LYS A 323 -4.82 -27.84 27.40
CA LYS A 323 -5.52 -28.78 28.28
C LYS A 323 -6.88 -28.17 28.64
N PRO A 324 -8.01 -28.79 28.23
CA PRO A 324 -9.30 -28.31 28.68
C PRO A 324 -9.33 -28.37 30.20
N ALA A 325 -9.92 -27.35 30.83
CA ALA A 325 -10.26 -27.37 32.24
C ALA A 325 -11.35 -28.44 32.47
N SER A 326 -11.01 -29.72 32.30
CA SER A 326 -11.86 -30.82 32.69
C SER A 326 -11.59 -31.14 34.16
N ALA A 327 -12.64 -30.99 34.96
CA ALA A 327 -12.80 -31.47 36.33
C ALA A 327 -12.17 -30.64 37.47
N SER A 328 -12.86 -29.55 37.82
CA SER A 328 -13.12 -29.26 39.23
C SER A 328 -14.54 -28.72 39.41
N ASN A 329 -15.52 -29.51 38.96
CA ASN A 329 -16.91 -29.30 39.33
C ASN A 329 -17.17 -30.07 40.64
N GLN A 330 -16.71 -29.51 41.76
CA GLN A 330 -17.18 -29.90 43.09
C GLN A 330 -17.69 -28.66 43.82
N GLY A 331 -19.02 -28.57 43.86
CA GLY A 331 -19.80 -28.02 44.96
C GLY A 331 -19.45 -26.62 45.46
N ARG A 332 -19.89 -25.57 44.76
CA ARG A 332 -20.25 -24.31 45.40
C ARG A 332 -21.57 -23.80 44.85
N THR A 333 -22.63 -24.12 45.57
CA THR A 333 -23.90 -23.39 45.53
C THR A 333 -23.65 -21.97 46.05
N VAL A 334 -23.50 -21.01 45.12
CA VAL A 334 -23.45 -19.59 45.47
C VAL A 334 -24.87 -19.03 45.35
N GLY A 335 -25.43 -18.66 46.51
CA GLY A 335 -26.72 -17.98 46.59
C GLY A 335 -26.70 -16.66 45.83
N TRP A 336 -27.65 -16.51 44.91
CA TRP A 336 -27.92 -15.26 44.20
C TRP A 336 -28.54 -14.25 45.16
N GLN A 337 -27.75 -13.27 45.63
CA GLN A 337 -28.29 -12.05 46.21
C GLN A 337 -28.48 -11.00 45.12
N HIS A 338 -29.74 -10.66 44.86
CA HIS A 338 -30.14 -9.55 44.00
C HIS A 338 -29.57 -8.21 44.51
N PRO A 339 -28.93 -7.41 43.64
CA PRO A 339 -28.54 -6.05 44.00
C PRO A 339 -29.79 -5.14 44.07
N LYS A 340 -30.10 -4.66 45.27
CA LYS A 340 -31.13 -3.63 45.49
C LYS A 340 -30.75 -2.34 44.76
N SER A 341 -31.68 -1.87 43.94
CA SER A 341 -31.63 -0.59 43.25
C SER A 341 -31.63 0.58 44.26
N ARG A 342 -30.55 1.37 44.28
CA ARG A 342 -30.54 2.68 44.93
C ARG A 342 -30.86 3.76 43.89
N ARG A 343 -32.16 4.04 43.73
CA ARG A 343 -32.64 5.37 43.30
C ARG A 343 -32.53 6.30 44.49
N ASN A 344 -31.78 7.39 44.38
CA ASN A 344 -32.04 8.60 45.14
C ASN A 344 -31.49 9.82 44.40
N ARG A 345 -32.34 10.41 43.55
CA ARG A 345 -32.14 11.74 42.96
C ARG A 345 -33.03 12.69 43.77
N LYS A 346 -32.45 13.36 44.77
CA LYS A 346 -33.10 14.45 45.49
C LYS A 346 -33.17 15.67 44.57
N ARG A 347 -34.40 16.06 44.22
CA ARG A 347 -34.79 17.43 43.85
C ARG A 347 -34.92 18.28 45.13
N ARG A 348 -34.43 19.52 45.07
CA ARG A 348 -34.77 20.78 45.78
C ARG A 348 -33.59 21.70 45.41
N GLY A 349 -33.71 22.80 44.67
CA GLY A 349 -34.79 23.79 44.62
C GLY A 349 -34.30 25.03 45.36
N PHE A 350 -33.74 25.99 44.62
CA PHE A 350 -33.97 27.44 44.68
C PHE A 350 -33.45 28.06 43.39
#